data_AF-A0A7V5E155-F1
#
_entry.id   AF-A0A7V5E155-F1
#
_cell.length_a   1.000
_cell.length_b   1.000
_cell.length_c   1.000
_cell.angle_alpha   90.00
_cell.angle_beta   90.00
_cell.angle_gamma   90.00
#
_symmetry.space_group_name_H-M   'P 1'
#
loop_
_entity.id
_entity.type
_entity.pdbx_description
1 polymer ?
#
loop_
_entity_poly.entity_id
_entity_poly.type
_entity_poly.pdbx_seq_one_letter_code
_entity_poly.pdbx_strand_id
1 'polypeptide(L)'
;MSRTLRVSHVGFADESHWNTGRFRSLGLVTTPVDCVDSLEAKLHRLLEESGVREFKWKKLNGAKERFVAIKMCEFAVDVACTGKLRVDVLVWDIQDSRHDVQGRDDLANLQRMYYHLFRNVLRARWPNDAIWRLHPDEHTAMNWKTVRDCLENVSMAVQVERSLFTGGQFRIRLRQEFGIEEIQPLPSDQHPLLQLADLFAGLAVFSRDKYKEYQKWLRASSPQPSMLDEPHDSINPSRASQERFRVLKKFDEVCKKRRLGVSLKTKQGLWTPEPRNPINFWLYEPQHPEDKAPQKGKK
;
A
#
# COMPACT_ATOMS: atom_id res chain seq x y z
N MET A 1 6.22 -3.17 -39.07
CA MET A 1 6.21 -1.87 -38.38
C MET A 1 6.06 -2.12 -36.89
N SER A 2 7.13 -1.98 -36.11
CA SER A 2 7.06 -2.07 -34.64
C SER A 2 6.42 -0.78 -34.13
N ARG A 3 5.19 -0.86 -33.62
CA ARG A 3 4.50 0.27 -33.01
C ARG A 3 5.16 0.44 -31.64
N THR A 4 6.06 1.40 -31.49
CA THR A 4 6.63 1.74 -30.18
C THR A 4 5.47 2.19 -29.29
N LEU A 5 5.03 1.30 -28.41
CA LEU A 5 3.90 1.56 -27.51
C LEU A 5 4.37 2.63 -26.51
N ARG A 6 3.79 3.83 -26.60
CA ARG A 6 4.10 4.93 -25.68
C ARG A 6 3.44 4.61 -24.33
N VAL A 7 4.25 4.57 -23.26
CA VAL A 7 3.76 4.46 -21.88
C VAL A 7 2.61 5.43 -21.67
N SER A 8 1.48 4.95 -21.16
CA SER A 8 0.28 5.76 -20.89
C SER A 8 0.03 5.99 -19.41
N HIS A 9 0.52 5.10 -18.54
CA HIS A 9 0.34 5.19 -17.10
C HIS A 9 1.61 4.82 -16.34
N VAL A 10 1.72 5.35 -15.13
CA VAL A 10 2.87 5.12 -14.23
C VAL A 10 2.37 4.68 -12.86
N GLY A 11 3.05 3.71 -12.26
CA GLY A 11 2.80 3.25 -10.90
C GLY A 11 4.03 3.43 -10.01
N PHE A 12 3.84 3.96 -8.81
CA PHE A 12 4.87 4.18 -7.79
C PHE A 12 4.59 3.28 -6.60
N ALA A 13 5.54 2.46 -6.18
CA ALA A 13 5.29 1.44 -5.16
C ALA A 13 6.33 1.45 -4.04
N ASP A 14 5.85 1.26 -2.81
CA ASP A 14 6.69 1.07 -1.63
C ASP A 14 6.06 0.05 -0.66
N GLU A 15 6.89 -0.49 0.23
CA GLU A 15 6.57 -1.56 1.16
C GLU A 15 6.64 -1.04 2.60
N SER A 16 5.73 -1.50 3.47
CA SER A 16 5.85 -1.24 4.91
C SER A 16 5.91 -2.52 5.71
N HIS A 17 6.79 -2.52 6.72
CA HIS A 17 6.93 -3.59 7.71
C HIS A 17 7.23 -4.98 7.11
N TRP A 18 7.86 -5.06 5.93
CA TRP A 18 8.08 -6.33 5.24
C TRP A 18 8.84 -7.39 6.06
N ASN A 19 9.58 -6.98 7.11
CA ASN A 19 10.36 -7.86 8.00
C ASN A 19 10.00 -7.74 9.49
N THR A 20 9.03 -6.91 9.90
CA THR A 20 8.74 -6.64 11.32
C THR A 20 7.24 -6.54 11.58
N GLY A 21 6.79 -6.88 12.78
CA GLY A 21 5.36 -6.79 13.15
C GLY A 21 4.46 -7.85 12.51
N ARG A 22 3.18 -7.83 12.90
CA ARG A 22 2.15 -8.78 12.46
C ARG A 22 1.57 -8.43 11.08
N PHE A 23 1.37 -7.15 10.80
CA PHE A 23 0.77 -6.70 9.55
C PHE A 23 1.85 -6.13 8.63
N ARG A 24 1.76 -6.47 7.35
CA ARG A 24 2.65 -5.98 6.30
C ARG A 24 1.82 -5.36 5.19
N SER A 25 2.38 -4.43 4.44
CA SER A 25 1.65 -3.79 3.34
C SER A 25 2.50 -3.41 2.14
N LEU A 26 1.81 -3.25 1.01
CA LEU A 26 2.29 -2.67 -0.23
C LEU A 26 1.41 -1.47 -0.57
N GLY A 27 2.01 -0.31 -0.72
CA GLY A 27 1.35 0.87 -1.26
C GLY A 27 1.66 1.01 -2.75
N LEU A 28 0.65 1.31 -3.56
CA LEU A 28 0.78 1.61 -4.97
C LEU A 28 -0.01 2.88 -5.30
N VAL A 29 0.71 3.88 -5.81
CA VAL A 29 0.12 5.11 -6.36
C VAL A 29 0.16 5.01 -7.87
N THR A 30 -0.99 5.10 -8.54
CA THR A 30 -1.07 5.05 -10.02
C THR A 30 -1.64 6.32 -10.60
N THR A 31 -1.13 6.74 -11.76
CA THR A 31 -1.56 7.97 -12.45
C THR A 31 -1.29 7.87 -13.96
N PRO A 32 -2.06 8.57 -14.82
CA PRO A 32 -1.70 8.76 -16.22
C PRO A 32 -0.33 9.45 -16.35
N VAL A 33 0.44 9.07 -17.39
CA VAL A 33 1.82 9.55 -17.58
C VAL A 33 1.90 11.07 -17.75
N ASP A 34 0.87 11.68 -18.34
CA ASP A 34 0.78 13.12 -18.58
C ASP A 34 0.52 13.93 -17.30
N CYS A 35 0.08 13.27 -16.23
CA CYS A 35 -0.16 13.89 -14.94
C CYS A 35 1.10 13.91 -14.05
N VAL A 36 2.06 13.02 -14.28
CA VAL A 36 3.21 12.77 -13.38
C VAL A 36 3.95 14.05 -13.00
N ASP A 37 4.46 14.79 -13.99
CA ASP A 37 5.26 16.00 -13.75
C ASP A 37 4.49 17.04 -12.93
N SER A 38 3.19 17.20 -13.23
CA SER A 38 2.33 18.16 -12.53
C SER A 38 2.05 17.75 -11.08
N LEU A 39 1.95 16.45 -10.80
CA LEU A 39 1.69 15.92 -9.46
C LEU A 39 2.96 15.94 -8.61
N GLU A 40 4.09 15.51 -9.17
CA GLU A 40 5.40 15.57 -8.52
C GLU A 40 5.77 17.02 -8.17
N ALA A 41 5.58 17.97 -9.10
CA ALA A 41 5.86 19.39 -8.84
C ALA A 41 4.98 19.99 -7.73
N LYS A 42 3.73 19.51 -7.57
CA LYS A 42 2.85 19.96 -6.47
C LYS A 42 3.25 19.35 -5.13
N LEU A 43 3.61 18.07 -5.11
CA LEU A 43 4.08 17.41 -3.91
C LEU A 43 5.44 17.97 -3.46
N HIS A 44 6.35 18.26 -4.39
CA HIS A 44 7.61 18.94 -4.08
C HIS A 44 7.38 20.29 -3.41
N ARG A 45 6.51 21.14 -3.97
CA ARG A 45 6.15 22.42 -3.33
C ARG A 45 5.57 22.23 -1.92
N LEU A 46 4.69 21.25 -1.74
CA LEU A 46 4.08 20.93 -0.45
C LEU A 46 5.15 20.53 0.60
N LEU A 47 6.13 19.73 0.19
CA LEU A 47 7.29 19.32 0.99
C LEU A 47 8.17 20.53 1.35
N GLU A 48 8.53 21.36 0.36
CA GLU A 48 9.33 22.57 0.52
C GLU A 48 8.68 23.60 1.46
N GLU A 49 7.40 23.92 1.26
CA GLU A 49 6.61 24.81 2.12
C GLU A 49 6.53 24.30 3.57
N SER A 50 6.71 22.99 3.77
CA SER A 50 6.71 22.35 5.08
C SER A 50 8.12 22.17 5.65
N GLY A 51 9.16 22.64 4.95
CA GLY A 51 10.57 22.50 5.33
C GLY A 51 11.02 21.04 5.43
N VAL A 52 10.45 20.15 4.61
CA VAL A 52 10.75 18.72 4.55
C VAL A 52 11.34 18.43 3.18
N ARG A 53 12.59 17.94 3.12
CA ARG A 53 13.20 17.54 1.84
C ARG A 53 12.68 16.19 1.35
N GLU A 54 12.49 15.26 2.28
CA GLU A 54 12.03 13.91 2.01
C GLU A 54 11.17 13.45 3.18
N PHE A 55 9.94 13.06 2.89
CA PHE A 55 9.06 12.40 3.84
C PHE A 55 9.36 10.90 3.89
N LYS A 56 9.48 10.35 5.11
CA LYS A 56 9.42 8.90 5.34
C LYS A 56 8.50 8.60 6.51
N TRP A 57 7.58 7.66 6.36
CA TRP A 57 6.63 7.24 7.40
C TRP A 57 7.32 6.87 8.71
N LYS A 58 8.45 6.15 8.63
CA LYS A 58 9.26 5.75 9.80
C LYS A 58 9.79 6.94 10.60
N LYS A 59 9.99 8.09 9.96
CA LYS A 59 10.46 9.35 10.59
C LYS A 59 9.31 10.20 11.15
N LEU A 60 8.05 9.82 10.95
CA LEU A 60 6.89 10.55 11.48
C LEU A 60 6.79 10.39 13.01
N ASN A 61 7.44 11.30 13.73
CA ASN A 61 7.45 11.34 15.19
C ASN A 61 7.30 12.78 15.76
N GLY A 62 7.21 13.77 14.89
CA GLY A 62 7.13 15.19 15.23
C GLY A 62 5.99 15.93 14.54
N ALA A 63 5.79 17.18 14.96
CA ALA A 63 4.74 18.05 14.42
C ALA A 63 4.95 18.38 12.94
N LYS A 64 6.21 18.59 12.51
CA LYS A 64 6.57 18.91 11.13
C LYS A 64 6.17 17.79 10.18
N GLU A 65 6.56 16.57 10.51
CA GLU A 65 6.25 15.36 9.72
C GLU A 65 4.75 15.04 9.75
N ARG A 66 4.07 15.29 10.89
CA ARG A 66 2.60 15.19 10.95
C ARG A 66 1.92 16.14 9.98
N PHE A 67 2.31 17.41 9.97
CA PHE A 67 1.65 18.42 9.12
C PHE A 67 1.84 18.11 7.64
N VAL A 68 3.05 17.73 7.23
CA VAL A 68 3.29 17.36 5.83
C VAL A 68 2.52 16.11 5.43
N ALA A 69 2.44 15.08 6.30
CA ALA A 69 1.66 13.88 6.05
C ALA A 69 0.15 14.18 5.90
N ILE A 70 -0.39 15.08 6.72
CA ILE A 70 -1.79 15.53 6.59
C ILE A 70 -2.01 16.21 5.23
N LYS A 71 -1.13 17.15 4.85
CA LYS A 71 -1.23 17.82 3.54
C LYS A 71 -1.14 16.83 2.38
N MET A 72 -0.24 15.84 2.47
CA MET A 72 -0.10 14.77 1.47
C MET A 72 -1.36 13.90 1.37
N CYS A 73 -1.98 13.55 2.50
CA CYS A 73 -3.26 12.86 2.54
C CYS A 73 -4.39 13.68 1.88
N GLU A 74 -4.49 14.97 2.21
CA GLU A 74 -5.49 15.88 1.61
C GLU A 74 -5.27 16.02 0.10
N PHE A 75 -4.02 16.22 -0.33
CA PHE A 75 -3.64 16.26 -1.73
C PHE A 75 -4.05 14.97 -2.47
N ALA A 76 -3.69 13.80 -1.93
CA ALA A 76 -3.99 12.52 -2.57
C ALA A 76 -5.50 12.32 -2.73
N VAL A 77 -6.28 12.63 -1.68
CA VAL A 77 -7.74 12.54 -1.73
C VAL A 77 -8.33 13.49 -2.78
N ASP A 78 -7.88 14.74 -2.81
CA ASP A 78 -8.41 15.72 -3.76
C ASP A 78 -8.08 15.36 -5.21
N VAL A 79 -6.84 14.95 -5.50
CA VAL A 79 -6.43 14.51 -6.84
C VAL A 79 -7.16 13.22 -7.23
N ALA A 80 -7.32 12.28 -6.30
CA ALA A 80 -8.08 11.05 -6.52
C ALA A 80 -9.55 11.31 -6.87
N CYS A 81 -10.18 12.31 -6.23
CA CYS A 81 -11.55 12.72 -6.58
C CYS A 81 -11.66 13.29 -7.99
N THR A 82 -10.56 13.79 -8.57
CA THR A 82 -10.52 14.26 -9.97
C THR A 82 -10.18 13.15 -10.98
N GLY A 83 -9.98 11.91 -10.53
CA GLY A 83 -9.63 10.77 -11.39
C GLY A 83 -8.19 10.76 -11.91
N LYS A 84 -7.33 11.66 -11.43
CA LYS A 84 -5.94 11.80 -11.91
C LYS A 84 -4.94 10.93 -11.15
N LEU A 85 -5.35 10.36 -10.03
CA LEU A 85 -4.50 9.55 -9.16
C LEU A 85 -5.34 8.47 -8.49
N ARG A 86 -4.77 7.30 -8.27
CA ARG A 86 -5.33 6.28 -7.37
C ARG A 86 -4.28 5.88 -6.35
N VAL A 87 -4.75 5.56 -5.15
CA VAL A 87 -3.96 4.94 -4.09
C VAL A 87 -4.59 3.61 -3.78
N ASP A 88 -3.82 2.54 -3.97
CA ASP A 88 -4.23 1.18 -3.66
C ASP A 88 -3.21 0.58 -2.69
N VAL A 89 -3.69 0.12 -1.53
CA VAL A 89 -2.85 -0.48 -0.51
C VAL A 89 -3.33 -1.89 -0.21
N LEU A 90 -2.45 -2.87 -0.41
CA LEU A 90 -2.68 -4.26 -0.01
C LEU A 90 -2.01 -4.48 1.35
N VAL A 91 -2.77 -4.98 2.31
CA VAL A 91 -2.30 -5.34 3.64
C VAL A 91 -2.54 -6.83 3.87
N TRP A 92 -1.61 -7.54 4.51
CA TRP A 92 -1.79 -8.93 4.90
C TRP A 92 -1.31 -9.17 6.33
N ASP A 93 -1.88 -10.22 6.95
CA ASP A 93 -1.58 -10.64 8.30
C ASP A 93 -0.65 -11.86 8.26
N ILE A 94 0.58 -11.71 8.78
CA ILE A 94 1.55 -12.81 8.76
C ILE A 94 1.27 -13.90 9.81
N GLN A 95 0.23 -13.73 10.62
CA GLN A 95 -0.24 -14.68 11.62
C GLN A 95 -1.60 -15.29 11.27
N ASP A 96 -2.15 -15.02 10.07
CA ASP A 96 -3.35 -15.70 9.61
C ASP A 96 -3.06 -17.14 9.15
N SER A 97 -4.10 -17.90 8.86
CA SER A 97 -3.97 -19.30 8.45
C SER A 97 -3.20 -19.50 7.14
N ARG A 98 -3.12 -18.49 6.27
CA ARG A 98 -2.34 -18.55 5.02
C ARG A 98 -0.85 -18.39 5.31
N HIS A 99 -0.50 -17.47 6.19
CA HIS A 99 0.87 -17.04 6.40
C HIS A 99 1.54 -17.72 7.60
N ASP A 100 0.79 -18.22 8.58
CA ASP A 100 1.34 -18.99 9.69
C ASP A 100 1.68 -20.42 9.25
N VAL A 101 2.71 -20.52 8.41
CA VAL A 101 3.23 -21.77 7.83
C VAL A 101 4.72 -21.88 8.10
N GLN A 102 5.12 -23.05 8.60
CA GLN A 102 6.52 -23.36 8.87
C GLN A 102 7.36 -23.24 7.59
N GLY A 103 8.53 -22.60 7.69
CA GLY A 103 9.43 -22.46 6.54
C GLY A 103 8.97 -21.48 5.48
N ARG A 104 8.05 -20.54 5.80
CA ARG A 104 7.58 -19.51 4.87
C ARG A 104 8.73 -18.79 4.17
N ASP A 105 8.63 -18.68 2.85
CA ASP A 105 9.48 -17.83 2.04
C ASP A 105 8.86 -16.44 1.97
N ASP A 106 9.36 -15.53 2.83
CA ASP A 106 8.87 -14.15 2.92
C ASP A 106 9.10 -13.36 1.62
N LEU A 107 10.15 -13.64 0.85
CA LEU A 107 10.42 -12.96 -0.41
C LEU A 107 9.45 -13.42 -1.50
N ALA A 108 9.26 -14.73 -1.65
CA ALA A 108 8.27 -15.28 -2.58
C ALA A 108 6.85 -14.84 -2.20
N ASN A 109 6.55 -14.75 -0.91
CA ASN A 109 5.27 -14.21 -0.45
C ASN A 109 5.09 -12.75 -0.83
N LEU A 110 6.12 -11.91 -0.64
CA LEU A 110 6.10 -10.50 -1.03
C LEU A 110 5.84 -10.34 -2.54
N GLN A 111 6.52 -11.14 -3.38
CA GLN A 111 6.29 -11.16 -4.83
C GLN A 111 4.83 -11.53 -5.18
N ARG A 112 4.27 -12.52 -4.48
CA ARG A 112 2.86 -12.92 -4.65
C ARG A 112 1.89 -11.80 -4.23
N MET A 113 2.20 -11.04 -3.18
CA MET A 113 1.39 -9.88 -2.79
C MET A 113 1.46 -8.76 -3.84
N TYR A 114 2.64 -8.50 -4.43
CA TYR A 114 2.76 -7.58 -5.55
C TYR A 114 1.92 -8.02 -6.76
N TYR A 115 1.95 -9.32 -7.09
CA TYR A 115 1.12 -9.86 -8.17
C TYR A 115 -0.37 -9.61 -7.91
N HIS A 116 -0.85 -9.89 -6.70
CA HIS A 116 -2.25 -9.63 -6.34
C HIS A 116 -2.61 -8.14 -6.44
N LEU A 117 -1.74 -7.26 -5.95
CA LEU A 117 -1.95 -5.82 -6.04
C LEU A 117 -1.99 -5.36 -7.50
N PHE A 118 -1.02 -5.76 -8.33
CA PHE A 118 -0.98 -5.38 -9.74
C PHE A 118 -2.15 -5.94 -10.55
N ARG A 119 -2.52 -7.20 -10.33
CA ARG A 119 -3.71 -7.80 -10.96
C ARG A 119 -4.97 -7.03 -10.59
N ASN A 120 -5.14 -6.64 -9.32
CA ASN A 120 -6.28 -5.85 -8.91
C ASN A 120 -6.27 -4.45 -9.55
N VAL A 121 -5.12 -3.76 -9.57
CA VAL A 121 -5.06 -2.34 -9.97
C VAL A 121 -4.91 -2.17 -11.47
N LEU A 122 -3.85 -2.75 -12.06
CA LEU A 122 -3.45 -2.48 -13.45
C LEU A 122 -4.43 -3.09 -14.46
N ARG A 123 -5.15 -4.16 -14.08
CA ARG A 123 -6.16 -4.79 -14.93
C ARG A 123 -7.59 -4.40 -14.61
N ALA A 124 -7.95 -4.25 -13.33
CA ALA A 124 -9.36 -4.06 -12.97
C ALA A 124 -9.75 -2.62 -12.63
N ARG A 125 -8.79 -1.68 -12.50
CA ARG A 125 -9.08 -0.28 -12.11
C ARG A 125 -8.72 0.76 -13.16
N TRP A 126 -7.91 0.40 -14.13
CA TRP A 126 -7.51 1.24 -15.26
C TRP A 126 -7.92 0.59 -16.58
N PRO A 127 -7.96 1.35 -17.70
CA PRO A 127 -8.26 0.80 -19.02
C PRO A 127 -7.39 -0.40 -19.39
N ASN A 128 -7.98 -1.39 -20.05
CA ASN A 128 -7.32 -2.65 -20.40
C ASN A 128 -6.13 -2.51 -21.37
N ASP A 129 -6.07 -1.38 -22.09
CA ASP A 129 -5.03 -1.00 -23.05
C ASP A 129 -3.95 -0.08 -22.44
N ALA A 130 -3.98 0.14 -21.13
CA ALA A 130 -2.94 0.88 -20.43
C ALA A 130 -1.57 0.20 -20.58
N ILE A 131 -0.56 1.00 -20.91
CA ILE A 131 0.85 0.60 -21.00
C ILE A 131 1.58 1.23 -19.83
N TRP A 132 2.21 0.38 -19.02
CA TRP A 132 2.67 0.74 -17.69
C TRP A 132 4.18 0.92 -17.61
N ARG A 133 4.59 1.95 -16.88
CA ARG A 133 5.91 2.01 -16.24
C ARG A 133 5.75 1.90 -14.73
N LEU A 134 6.55 1.06 -14.09
CA LEU A 134 6.55 0.91 -12.64
C LEU A 134 7.84 1.44 -12.02
N HIS A 135 7.67 2.19 -10.95
CA HIS A 135 8.71 2.81 -10.14
C HIS A 135 8.59 2.33 -8.70
N PRO A 136 9.15 1.16 -8.37
CA PRO A 136 9.33 0.78 -6.98
C PRO A 136 10.42 1.63 -6.31
N ASP A 137 10.38 1.77 -4.99
CA ASP A 137 11.48 2.37 -4.24
C ASP A 137 12.78 1.53 -4.40
N GLU A 138 13.92 2.19 -4.49
CA GLU A 138 15.22 1.52 -4.67
C GLU A 138 15.66 0.67 -3.47
N HIS A 139 15.12 0.95 -2.29
CA HIS A 139 15.37 0.20 -1.06
C HIS A 139 14.30 -0.84 -0.74
N THR A 140 13.47 -1.20 -1.72
CA THR A 140 12.54 -2.33 -1.61
C THR A 140 13.28 -3.64 -1.34
N ALA A 141 12.64 -4.55 -0.61
CA ALA A 141 13.20 -5.86 -0.31
C ALA A 141 13.36 -6.73 -1.58
N MET A 142 12.61 -6.38 -2.63
CA MET A 142 12.68 -7.05 -3.92
C MET A 142 13.83 -6.52 -4.76
N ASN A 143 14.74 -7.41 -5.16
CA ASN A 143 15.72 -7.06 -6.18
C ASN A 143 15.05 -7.04 -7.56
N TRP A 144 14.52 -5.88 -7.96
CA TRP A 144 13.85 -5.67 -9.25
C TRP A 144 14.71 -5.97 -10.48
N LYS A 145 16.05 -5.90 -10.34
CA LYS A 145 17.01 -6.30 -11.39
C LYS A 145 17.16 -7.82 -11.48
N THR A 146 17.00 -8.54 -10.36
CA THR A 146 17.16 -9.99 -10.27
C THR A 146 15.88 -10.69 -9.82
N VAL A 147 14.68 -10.20 -10.13
CA VAL A 147 13.41 -10.87 -9.77
C VAL A 147 13.35 -12.20 -10.50
N ARG A 148 14.04 -13.17 -9.90
CA ARG A 148 14.10 -14.58 -10.20
C ARG A 148 12.89 -15.18 -9.50
N ASP A 149 11.96 -15.60 -10.33
CA ASP A 149 11.36 -16.93 -10.32
C ASP A 149 11.06 -17.49 -8.93
N CYS A 150 9.87 -17.20 -8.41
CA CYS A 150 9.30 -17.99 -7.32
C CYS A 150 7.80 -18.20 -7.58
N LEU A 151 7.43 -19.28 -8.28
CA LEU A 151 6.11 -19.93 -8.15
C LEU A 151 6.20 -21.37 -8.67
N GLU A 152 6.61 -22.30 -7.81
CA GLU A 152 6.29 -23.72 -7.98
C GLU A 152 5.59 -24.25 -6.71
N ASN A 153 4.42 -24.84 -6.95
CA ASN A 153 3.68 -25.79 -6.11
C ASN A 153 2.66 -25.28 -5.08
N VAL A 154 1.49 -25.95 -5.14
CA VAL A 154 0.40 -26.14 -4.16
C VAL A 154 -0.63 -24.99 -4.08
N SER A 155 -1.95 -25.12 -4.35
CA SER A 155 -2.78 -26.24 -4.82
C SER A 155 -4.13 -25.74 -5.39
N MET A 156 -4.57 -26.43 -6.46
CA MET A 156 -5.92 -26.95 -6.74
C MET A 156 -7.20 -26.12 -6.52
N ALA A 157 -7.40 -25.09 -7.35
CA ALA A 157 -8.69 -24.68 -7.95
C ALA A 157 -8.36 -23.47 -8.85
N VAL A 158 -8.49 -23.41 -10.17
CA VAL A 158 -9.27 -24.09 -11.21
C VAL A 158 -8.47 -23.92 -12.51
N GLN A 159 -8.60 -24.87 -13.43
CA GLN A 159 -7.75 -25.20 -14.59
C GLN A 159 -7.30 -24.10 -15.59
N VAL A 160 -7.59 -22.82 -15.38
CA VAL A 160 -7.07 -21.70 -16.19
C VAL A 160 -5.75 -21.17 -15.63
N GLU A 161 -5.50 -21.33 -14.33
CA GLU A 161 -4.24 -20.89 -13.70
C GLU A 161 -3.09 -21.88 -13.97
N ARG A 162 -3.39 -23.15 -14.27
CA ARG A 162 -2.37 -24.21 -14.41
C ARG A 162 -1.42 -24.04 -15.62
N SER A 163 -1.81 -23.36 -16.69
CA SER A 163 -0.90 -23.09 -17.83
C SER A 163 -0.12 -21.77 -17.70
N LEU A 164 -0.47 -20.93 -16.73
CA LEU A 164 0.13 -19.61 -16.52
C LEU A 164 1.30 -19.64 -15.51
N PHE A 165 1.40 -20.72 -14.73
CA PHE A 165 2.39 -20.87 -13.67
C PHE A 165 3.52 -21.87 -13.98
N THR A 166 3.54 -22.48 -15.18
CA THR A 166 4.64 -23.33 -15.66
C THR A 166 5.74 -22.50 -16.34
N GLY A 167 6.84 -22.21 -15.63
CA GLY A 167 8.16 -22.04 -16.26
C GLY A 167 8.59 -20.69 -16.89
N GLY A 168 8.00 -19.54 -16.53
CA GLY A 168 8.46 -18.21 -17.03
C GLY A 168 8.96 -17.24 -15.95
N GLN A 169 9.86 -16.32 -16.29
CA GLN A 169 10.43 -15.36 -15.32
C GLN A 169 9.39 -14.33 -14.82
N PHE A 170 9.27 -14.09 -13.51
CA PHE A 170 8.21 -13.20 -12.92
C PHE A 170 8.12 -11.84 -13.61
N ARG A 171 9.28 -11.23 -13.92
CA ARG A 171 9.34 -9.97 -14.66
C ARG A 171 8.75 -10.10 -16.08
N ILE A 172 9.02 -11.19 -16.79
CA ILE A 172 8.42 -11.46 -18.12
C ILE A 172 6.91 -11.59 -17.99
N ARG A 173 6.41 -12.26 -16.94
CA ARG A 173 4.97 -12.42 -16.67
C ARG A 173 4.30 -11.08 -16.41
N LEU A 174 4.89 -10.21 -15.59
CA LEU A 174 4.39 -8.86 -15.35
C LEU A 174 4.23 -8.06 -16.66
N ARG A 175 5.22 -8.14 -17.56
CA ARG A 175 5.18 -7.45 -18.86
C ARG A 175 4.05 -7.96 -19.74
N GLN A 176 3.97 -9.28 -19.93
CA GLN A 176 2.96 -9.91 -20.80
C GLN A 176 1.55 -9.78 -20.23
N GLU A 177 1.40 -10.02 -18.92
CA GLU A 177 0.10 -10.07 -18.27
C GLU A 177 -0.45 -8.70 -17.92
N PHE A 178 0.36 -7.65 -17.77
CA PHE A 178 -0.13 -6.33 -17.36
C PHE A 178 0.19 -5.19 -18.33
N GLY A 179 0.85 -5.46 -19.46
CA GLY A 179 1.27 -4.39 -20.37
C GLY A 179 2.34 -3.49 -19.74
N ILE A 180 3.18 -4.05 -18.86
CA ILE A 180 4.30 -3.32 -18.26
C ILE A 180 5.43 -3.26 -19.27
N GLU A 181 5.76 -2.06 -19.74
CA GLU A 181 6.90 -1.81 -20.63
C GLU A 181 8.20 -1.83 -19.80
N GLU A 182 8.17 -1.14 -18.67
CA GLU A 182 9.36 -0.82 -17.90
C GLU A 182 9.13 -0.94 -16.40
N ILE A 183 10.13 -1.48 -15.69
CA ILE A 183 10.23 -1.44 -14.24
C ILE A 183 11.59 -0.82 -13.94
N GLN A 184 11.57 0.36 -13.30
CA GLN A 184 12.74 1.16 -13.00
C GLN A 184 12.67 1.61 -11.55
N PRO A 185 13.44 1.00 -10.63
CA PRO A 185 13.55 1.50 -9.26
C PRO A 185 14.07 2.93 -9.25
N LEU A 186 13.50 3.77 -8.38
CA LEU A 186 13.85 5.18 -8.25
C LEU A 186 14.13 5.55 -6.77
N PRO A 187 14.96 6.58 -6.52
CA PRO A 187 15.20 7.07 -5.16
C PRO A 187 14.03 7.91 -4.65
N SER A 188 13.53 7.63 -3.44
CA SER A 188 12.38 8.35 -2.86
C SER A 188 12.62 9.85 -2.66
N ASP A 189 13.86 10.30 -2.48
CA ASP A 189 14.18 11.70 -2.20
C ASP A 189 13.97 12.64 -3.39
N GLN A 190 13.89 12.09 -4.61
CA GLN A 190 13.64 12.83 -5.85
C GLN A 190 12.21 12.68 -6.37
N HIS A 191 11.48 11.67 -5.88
CA HIS A 191 10.17 11.27 -6.38
C HIS A 191 9.11 11.26 -5.27
N PRO A 192 8.51 12.43 -4.93
CA PRO A 192 7.44 12.53 -3.94
C PRO A 192 6.25 11.57 -4.11
N LEU A 193 5.94 11.10 -5.32
CA LEU A 193 4.92 10.06 -5.51
C LEU A 193 5.30 8.71 -4.86
N LEU A 194 6.60 8.38 -4.75
CA LEU A 194 7.07 7.25 -3.93
C LEU A 194 6.85 7.52 -2.44
N GLN A 195 7.13 8.74 -1.97
CA GLN A 195 6.90 9.11 -0.57
C GLN A 195 5.41 9.05 -0.20
N LEU A 196 4.52 9.28 -1.18
CA LEU A 196 3.09 9.08 -1.03
C LEU A 196 2.73 7.59 -0.90
N ALA A 197 3.38 6.70 -1.67
CA ALA A 197 3.24 5.25 -1.52
C ALA A 197 3.70 4.78 -0.12
N ASP A 198 4.85 5.25 0.37
CA ASP A 198 5.36 4.98 1.74
C ASP A 198 4.35 5.43 2.80
N LEU A 199 3.83 6.66 2.70
CA LEU A 199 2.83 7.20 3.62
C LEU A 199 1.62 6.26 3.74
N PHE A 200 1.06 5.84 2.61
CA PHE A 200 -0.16 5.03 2.62
C PHE A 200 0.09 3.57 3.02
N ALA A 201 1.22 2.99 2.62
CA ALA A 201 1.64 1.67 3.08
C ALA A 201 1.80 1.66 4.61
N GLY A 202 2.52 2.64 5.15
CA GLY A 202 2.75 2.80 6.58
C GLY A 202 1.48 3.09 7.37
N LEU A 203 0.63 3.99 6.87
CA LEU A 203 -0.64 4.35 7.50
C LEU A 203 -1.58 3.15 7.60
N ALA A 204 -1.63 2.31 6.56
CA ALA A 204 -2.48 1.12 6.54
C ALA A 204 -2.08 0.09 7.61
N VAL A 205 -0.78 -0.24 7.72
CA VAL A 205 -0.28 -1.15 8.77
C VAL A 205 -0.53 -0.56 10.15
N PHE A 206 -0.16 0.70 10.35
CA PHE A 206 -0.33 1.37 11.64
C PHE A 206 -1.80 1.40 12.10
N SER A 207 -2.73 1.62 11.18
CA SER A 207 -4.16 1.64 11.49
C SER A 207 -4.67 0.32 12.06
N ARG A 208 -4.06 -0.81 11.68
CA ARG A 208 -4.40 -2.16 12.16
C ARG A 208 -3.66 -2.50 13.44
N ASP A 209 -2.34 -2.36 13.42
CA ASP A 209 -1.48 -2.70 14.54
C ASP A 209 -1.85 -1.90 15.80
N LYS A 210 -2.19 -0.62 15.63
CA LYS A 210 -2.50 0.30 16.72
C LYS A 210 -3.98 0.59 16.88
N TYR A 211 -4.88 -0.21 16.30
CA TYR A 211 -6.32 0.08 16.32
C TYR A 211 -6.88 0.28 17.73
N LYS A 212 -6.56 -0.63 18.66
CA LYS A 212 -7.04 -0.54 20.05
C LYS A 212 -6.51 0.70 20.78
N GLU A 213 -5.22 1.00 20.61
CA GLU A 213 -4.57 2.19 21.17
C GLU A 213 -5.17 3.48 20.59
N TYR A 214 -5.42 3.50 19.28
CA TYR A 214 -6.10 4.59 18.58
C TYR A 214 -7.52 4.82 19.11
N GLN A 215 -8.31 3.76 19.34
CA GLN A 215 -9.65 3.90 19.90
C GLN A 215 -9.63 4.50 21.32
N LYS A 216 -8.70 4.07 22.18
CA LYS A 216 -8.52 4.65 23.51
C LYS A 216 -8.14 6.12 23.41
N TRP A 217 -7.17 6.46 22.57
CA TRP A 217 -6.75 7.85 22.32
C TRP A 217 -7.89 8.73 21.80
N LEU A 218 -8.73 8.20 20.90
CA LEU A 218 -9.87 8.93 20.34
C LEU A 218 -10.94 9.22 21.40
N ARG A 219 -11.21 8.26 22.30
CA ARG A 219 -12.14 8.47 23.43
C ARG A 219 -11.61 9.51 24.41
N ALA A 220 -10.34 9.42 24.78
CA ALA A 220 -9.70 10.38 25.68
C ALA A 220 -9.61 11.81 25.09
N SER A 221 -9.58 11.92 23.76
CA SER A 221 -9.55 13.20 23.05
C SER A 221 -10.94 13.75 22.73
N SER A 222 -12.02 13.04 23.10
CA SER A 222 -13.40 13.49 22.88
C SER A 222 -13.85 14.45 23.98
N PRO A 223 -14.58 15.54 23.66
CA PRO A 223 -15.05 16.49 24.67
C PRO A 223 -16.13 15.95 25.61
N GLN A 224 -16.74 14.80 25.29
CA GLN A 224 -17.80 14.19 26.10
C GLN A 224 -17.21 13.07 26.96
N PRO A 225 -17.24 13.19 28.30
CA PRO A 225 -16.82 12.11 29.19
C PRO A 225 -17.78 10.91 29.05
N SER A 226 -17.21 9.72 28.91
CA SER A 226 -17.94 8.45 28.91
C SER A 226 -18.32 8.10 30.36
N MET A 227 -19.60 7.81 30.64
CA MET A 227 -20.07 7.41 31.99
C MET A 227 -19.75 5.94 32.36
N LEU A 228 -19.00 5.22 31.54
CA LEU A 228 -18.65 3.81 31.74
C LEU A 228 -17.13 3.65 31.67
N ASP A 229 -16.43 4.05 32.74
CA ASP A 229 -15.00 3.82 32.87
C ASP A 229 -14.76 2.57 33.72
N GLU A 230 -14.49 1.45 33.05
CA GLU A 230 -13.76 0.32 33.64
C GLU A 230 -12.32 0.75 33.97
N PRO A 231 -11.65 0.10 34.96
CA PRO A 231 -10.34 0.52 35.43
C PRO A 231 -9.35 0.72 34.26
N HIS A 232 -8.92 1.97 34.13
CA HIS A 232 -8.03 2.43 33.09
C HIS A 232 -6.64 1.80 33.25
N ASP A 233 -6.36 0.74 32.47
CA ASP A 233 -4.99 0.50 32.04
C ASP A 233 -4.57 1.70 31.19
N SER A 234 -3.83 2.62 31.81
CA SER A 234 -3.31 3.85 31.20
C SER A 234 -2.23 3.50 30.19
N ILE A 235 -2.62 3.00 29.02
CA ILE A 235 -1.73 2.89 27.87
C ILE A 235 -1.55 4.32 27.35
N ASN A 236 -0.53 5.00 27.83
CA ASN A 236 -0.13 6.28 27.27
C ASN A 236 0.59 6.03 25.94
N PRO A 237 -0.02 6.41 24.80
CA PRO A 237 0.59 6.18 23.50
C PRO A 237 1.90 6.95 23.38
N SER A 238 2.89 6.34 22.73
CA SER A 238 4.17 7.00 22.45
C SER A 238 3.96 8.32 21.70
N ARG A 239 4.88 9.28 21.83
CA ARG A 239 4.81 10.55 21.06
C ARG A 239 4.63 10.28 19.56
N ALA A 240 5.38 9.33 19.00
CA ALA A 240 5.24 8.96 17.60
C ALA A 240 3.86 8.38 17.25
N SER A 241 3.30 7.51 18.12
CA SER A 241 1.93 7.01 17.97
C SER A 241 0.92 8.15 17.95
N GLN A 242 1.03 9.11 18.87
CA GLN A 242 0.13 10.26 18.94
C GLN A 242 0.15 11.10 17.66
N GLU A 243 1.34 11.34 17.10
CA GLU A 243 1.45 12.07 15.82
C GLU A 243 0.78 11.31 14.68
N ARG A 244 1.02 9.99 14.58
CA ARG A 244 0.40 9.14 13.56
C ARG A 244 -1.12 8.99 13.75
N PHE A 245 -1.63 8.98 14.98
CA PHE A 245 -3.08 8.99 15.25
C PHE A 245 -3.76 10.24 14.74
N ARG A 246 -3.11 11.41 14.86
CA ARG A 246 -3.63 12.66 14.29
C ARG A 246 -3.71 12.59 12.76
N VAL A 247 -2.69 12.02 12.10
CA VAL A 247 -2.72 11.79 10.64
C VAL A 247 -3.85 10.83 10.26
N LEU A 248 -3.97 9.69 10.95
CA LEU A 248 -5.01 8.71 10.71
C LEU A 248 -6.43 9.29 10.87
N LYS A 249 -6.66 10.03 11.96
CA LYS A 249 -7.92 10.71 12.22
C LYS A 249 -8.26 11.68 11.10
N LYS A 250 -7.31 12.55 10.73
CA LYS A 250 -7.51 13.56 9.69
C LYS A 250 -7.77 12.93 8.33
N PHE A 251 -7.04 11.87 7.99
CA PHE A 251 -7.26 11.12 6.75
C PHE A 251 -8.66 10.48 6.69
N ASP A 252 -9.10 9.84 7.77
CA ASP A 252 -10.45 9.26 7.88
C ASP A 252 -11.55 10.33 7.76
N GLU A 253 -11.38 11.49 8.39
CA GLU A 253 -12.29 12.63 8.27
C GLU A 253 -12.38 13.14 6.82
N VAL A 254 -11.25 13.29 6.14
CA VAL A 254 -11.20 13.78 4.75
C VAL A 254 -11.83 12.76 3.79
N CYS A 255 -11.56 11.46 3.96
CA CYS A 255 -12.19 10.40 3.17
C CYS A 255 -13.70 10.35 3.36
N LYS A 256 -14.19 10.52 4.59
CA LYS A 256 -15.64 10.58 4.89
C LYS A 256 -16.29 11.81 4.28
N LYS A 257 -15.66 12.98 4.40
CA LYS A 257 -16.14 14.23 3.78
C LYS A 257 -16.29 14.08 2.27
N ARG A 258 -15.36 13.38 1.62
CA ARG A 258 -15.37 13.09 0.17
C ARG A 258 -16.13 11.81 -0.21
N ARG A 259 -16.73 11.10 0.76
CA ARG A 259 -17.50 9.85 0.57
C ARG A 259 -16.73 8.75 -0.18
N LEU A 260 -15.43 8.61 0.10
CA LEU A 260 -14.55 7.64 -0.57
C LEU A 260 -14.72 6.18 -0.08
N GLY A 261 -15.71 5.91 0.79
CA GLY A 261 -16.03 4.56 1.28
C GLY A 261 -14.98 3.92 2.20
N VAL A 262 -13.91 4.63 2.55
CA VAL A 262 -12.90 4.15 3.50
C VAL A 262 -13.52 4.03 4.90
N SER A 263 -13.42 2.86 5.50
CA SER A 263 -13.86 2.56 6.87
C SER A 263 -12.67 2.13 7.72
N LEU A 264 -12.60 2.69 8.93
CA LEU A 264 -11.65 2.27 9.95
C LEU A 264 -12.26 1.28 10.95
N LYS A 265 -13.58 1.34 11.17
CA LYS A 265 -14.26 0.61 12.24
C LYS A 265 -14.55 -0.85 11.87
N THR A 266 -15.03 -1.08 10.66
CA THR A 266 -15.61 -2.37 10.26
C THR A 266 -14.61 -3.52 10.31
N LYS A 267 -13.35 -3.27 9.92
CA LYS A 267 -12.27 -4.27 9.87
C LYS A 267 -11.10 -3.94 10.80
N GLN A 268 -11.37 -3.12 11.83
CA GLN A 268 -10.38 -2.70 12.85
C GLN A 268 -9.06 -2.19 12.24
N GLY A 269 -9.18 -1.24 11.33
CA GLY A 269 -8.09 -0.75 10.48
C GLY A 269 -8.64 -0.26 9.15
N LEU A 270 -7.83 0.45 8.39
CA LEU A 270 -8.24 1.03 7.11
C LEU A 270 -8.67 -0.09 6.15
N TRP A 271 -9.86 0.08 5.60
CA TRP A 271 -10.48 -0.85 4.67
C TRP A 271 -11.46 -0.13 3.76
N THR A 272 -11.42 -0.44 2.47
CA THR A 272 -12.38 0.06 1.49
C THR A 272 -13.20 -1.13 0.98
N PRO A 273 -14.53 -1.17 1.21
CA PRO A 273 -15.38 -2.27 0.73
C PRO A 273 -15.48 -2.34 -0.79
N GLU A 274 -15.55 -1.17 -1.43
CA GLU A 274 -15.70 -1.04 -2.89
C GLU A 274 -14.34 -0.68 -3.51
N PRO A 275 -13.62 -1.64 -4.12
CA PRO A 275 -12.29 -1.41 -4.67
C PRO A 275 -12.30 -0.51 -5.92
N ARG A 276 -13.47 -0.20 -6.50
CA ARG A 276 -13.59 0.82 -7.57
C ARG A 276 -13.29 2.24 -7.06
N ASN A 277 -13.36 2.49 -5.76
CA ASN A 277 -13.01 3.81 -5.21
C ASN A 277 -11.53 4.11 -5.42
N PRO A 278 -11.15 5.37 -5.71
CA PRO A 278 -9.79 5.73 -6.09
C PRO A 278 -8.80 5.70 -4.91
N ILE A 279 -9.30 5.56 -3.68
CA ILE A 279 -8.52 5.29 -2.48
C ILE A 279 -8.99 3.96 -1.90
N ASN A 280 -8.17 2.93 -2.01
CA ASN A 280 -8.54 1.56 -1.75
C ASN A 280 -7.58 0.89 -0.77
N PHE A 281 -8.11 0.44 0.36
CA PHE A 281 -7.37 -0.37 1.33
C PHE A 281 -7.94 -1.78 1.34
N TRP A 282 -7.14 -2.74 0.91
CA TRP A 282 -7.51 -4.14 0.82
C TRP A 282 -6.76 -4.97 1.85
N LEU A 283 -7.50 -5.61 2.76
CA LEU A 283 -6.95 -6.69 3.59
C LEU A 283 -7.04 -7.98 2.79
N TYR A 284 -5.89 -8.55 2.45
CA TYR A 284 -5.82 -9.89 1.87
C TYR A 284 -6.16 -10.91 2.95
N GLU A 285 -7.28 -11.62 2.76
CA GLU A 285 -7.73 -12.71 3.62
C GLU A 285 -7.51 -14.04 2.85
N PRO A 286 -7.20 -15.16 3.55
CA PRO A 286 -7.08 -16.47 2.91
C PRO A 286 -8.35 -16.84 2.14
N GLN A 287 -8.22 -17.19 0.85
CA GLN A 287 -9.39 -17.45 0.00
C GLN A 287 -9.95 -18.87 0.13
N HIS A 288 -9.09 -19.85 0.43
CA HIS A 288 -9.43 -21.26 0.64
C HIS A 288 -8.34 -21.94 1.49
N PRO A 289 -8.58 -23.14 2.06
CA PRO A 289 -7.62 -23.80 2.95
C PRO A 289 -6.23 -24.03 2.35
N GLU A 290 -6.13 -24.26 1.05
CA GLU A 290 -4.85 -24.45 0.33
C GLU A 290 -4.17 -23.14 -0.09
N ASP A 291 -4.81 -21.97 0.08
CA ASP A 291 -4.16 -20.68 -0.11
C ASP A 291 -3.18 -20.45 1.03
N LYS A 292 -1.98 -21.02 0.87
CA LYS A 292 -0.84 -20.88 1.79
C LYS A 292 0.24 -20.02 1.18
N ALA A 293 0.95 -19.29 2.04
CA ALA A 293 2.14 -18.56 1.64
C ALA A 293 3.22 -19.56 1.15
N PRO A 294 4.03 -19.19 0.15
CA PRO A 294 5.10 -20.04 -0.34
C PRO A 294 6.04 -20.48 0.78
N GLN A 295 6.55 -21.70 0.70
CA GLN A 295 7.54 -22.25 1.64
C GLN A 295 8.88 -22.41 0.92
N LYS A 296 9.98 -22.23 1.66
CA LYS A 296 11.31 -22.56 1.15
C LYS A 296 11.34 -24.06 0.88
N GLY A 297 11.64 -24.45 -0.37
CA GLY A 297 11.81 -25.86 -0.71
C GLY A 297 12.81 -26.51 0.26
N LYS A 298 12.48 -27.70 0.78
CA LYS A 298 13.48 -28.54 1.41
C LYS A 298 14.52 -28.86 0.33
N LYS A 299 15.77 -28.44 0.55
CA LYS A 299 16.90 -29.00 -0.19
C LYS A 299 17.00 -30.49 0.06
#